data_AF-A0AAV5RVT8-F1
#
_entry.id   AF-A0AAV5RVT8-F1
#
_cell.length_a   1.000
_cell.length_b   1.000
_cell.length_c   1.000
_cell.angle_alpha   90.00
_cell.angle_beta   90.00
_cell.angle_gamma   90.00
#
_symmetry.space_group_name_H-M   'P 1'
#
loop_
_entity.id
_entity.type
_entity.pdbx_description
1 polymer ?
#
loop_
_entity_poly.entity_id
_entity_poly.type
_entity_poly.pdbx_seq_one_letter_code
_entity_poly.pdbx_strand_id
1 'polypeptide(L)'
;MTNKKNKSKGPKSTVVTLKNGESVKVFEDMHDFETYLRNETEDNEFDHIHCKLQYYPPFVLRGAHDDLDRIKDTDNCHSRKYVRHLKQHVEKHLLRDIGGSLNHPELRFGNKSKQQSFDTVSWKYGDETELNCRKFKIDVEVACHNNGAMVDVDYKTGPVEEEQQEENADAII
;
A
#
# COMPACT_ATOMS: atom_id res chain seq x y z
N MET A 1 -14.04 18.60 -38.93
CA MET A 1 -13.90 17.38 -38.11
C MET A 1 -13.08 17.74 -36.88
N THR A 2 -13.73 18.01 -35.74
CA THR A 2 -13.05 18.39 -34.50
C THR A 2 -12.77 17.13 -33.67
N ASN A 3 -11.50 16.74 -33.60
CA ASN A 3 -11.04 15.64 -32.75
C ASN A 3 -11.31 15.99 -31.28
N LYS A 4 -12.32 15.34 -30.68
CA LYS A 4 -12.48 15.27 -29.22
C LYS A 4 -11.29 14.49 -28.65
N LYS A 5 -10.32 15.21 -28.08
CA LYS A 5 -9.34 14.62 -27.16
C LYS A 5 -10.12 13.97 -26.01
N ASN A 6 -10.13 12.64 -25.94
CA ASN A 6 -10.50 11.94 -24.72
C ASN A 6 -9.53 12.42 -23.64
N LYS A 7 -9.97 13.31 -22.75
CA LYS A 7 -9.29 13.56 -21.48
C LYS A 7 -9.21 12.20 -20.80
N SER A 8 -8.00 11.65 -20.66
CA SER A 8 -7.77 10.50 -19.81
C SER A 8 -8.36 10.86 -18.45
N LYS A 9 -9.39 10.11 -18.03
CA LYS A 9 -9.91 10.24 -16.68
C LYS A 9 -8.77 9.75 -15.78
N GLY A 10 -8.28 10.61 -14.89
CA GLY A 10 -7.26 10.24 -13.92
C GLY A 10 -7.72 9.08 -13.03
N PRO A 11 -6.83 8.56 -12.17
CA PRO A 11 -7.12 7.39 -11.35
C PRO A 11 -8.37 7.62 -10.49
N LYS A 12 -9.28 6.65 -10.47
CA LYS A 12 -10.53 6.78 -9.69
C LYS A 12 -10.26 6.49 -8.23
N SER A 13 -10.66 7.43 -7.38
CA SER A 13 -10.60 7.27 -5.92
C SER A 13 -11.75 7.96 -5.24
N THR A 14 -12.06 7.49 -4.04
CA THR A 14 -12.96 8.15 -3.09
C THR A 14 -12.12 8.81 -2.01
N VAL A 15 -12.38 10.07 -1.68
CA VAL A 15 -11.71 10.74 -0.57
C VAL A 15 -12.49 10.46 0.71
N VAL A 16 -11.80 9.91 1.71
CA VAL A 16 -12.37 9.62 3.03
C VAL A 16 -11.63 10.42 4.08
N THR A 17 -12.37 11.09 4.96
CA THR A 17 -11.80 11.79 6.12
C THR A 17 -11.63 10.81 7.28
N LEU A 18 -10.40 10.61 7.71
CA LEU A 18 -10.05 9.81 8.88
C LEU A 18 -10.46 10.50 10.18
N LYS A 19 -10.49 9.75 11.29
CA LYS A 19 -10.87 10.25 12.62
C LYS A 19 -9.98 11.39 13.14
N ASN A 20 -8.74 11.46 12.66
CA ASN A 20 -7.78 12.51 12.98
C ASN A 20 -7.97 13.78 12.13
N GLY A 21 -8.96 13.83 11.23
CA GLY A 21 -9.23 14.97 10.34
C GLY A 21 -8.44 14.93 9.03
N GLU A 22 -7.57 13.95 8.84
CA GLU A 22 -6.80 13.77 7.61
C GLU A 22 -7.66 13.24 6.47
N SER A 23 -7.54 13.80 5.27
CA SER A 23 -8.26 13.33 4.08
C SER A 23 -7.38 12.39 3.27
N VAL A 24 -7.82 11.15 3.10
CA VAL A 24 -7.04 10.08 2.46
C VAL A 24 -7.79 9.57 1.23
N LYS A 25 -7.05 9.36 0.12
CA LYS A 25 -7.59 8.76 -1.09
C LYS A 25 -7.69 7.25 -0.92
N VAL A 26 -8.87 6.70 -1.17
CA VAL A 26 -9.15 5.26 -1.16
C VAL A 26 -9.42 4.79 -2.58
N PHE A 27 -8.65 3.81 -3.02
CA PHE A 27 -8.74 3.17 -4.32
C PHE A 27 -9.41 1.80 -4.19
N GLU A 28 -10.12 1.38 -5.23
CA GLU A 28 -10.79 0.06 -5.27
C GLU A 28 -10.09 -0.92 -6.22
N ASP A 29 -9.13 -0.41 -7.01
CA ASP A 29 -8.42 -1.16 -8.03
C ASP A 29 -6.92 -0.89 -7.98
N MET A 30 -6.13 -1.95 -8.24
CA MET A 30 -4.68 -1.88 -8.20
C MET A 30 -4.11 -0.95 -9.29
N HIS A 31 -4.73 -0.88 -10.47
CA HIS A 31 -4.21 -0.05 -11.56
C HIS A 31 -4.36 1.44 -11.27
N ASP A 32 -5.51 1.86 -10.72
CA ASP A 32 -5.74 3.24 -10.30
C ASP A 32 -4.78 3.64 -9.16
N PHE A 33 -4.55 2.72 -8.20
CA PHE A 33 -3.57 2.91 -7.12
C PHE A 33 -2.13 3.05 -7.64
N GLU A 34 -1.68 2.16 -8.53
CA GLU A 34 -0.33 2.22 -9.13
C GLU A 34 -0.14 3.52 -9.94
N THR A 35 -1.14 3.86 -10.76
CA THR A 35 -1.12 5.09 -11.56
C THR A 35 -1.03 6.32 -10.67
N TYR A 36 -1.73 6.32 -9.53
CA TYR A 36 -1.63 7.38 -8.54
C TYR A 36 -0.22 7.53 -8.00
N LEU A 37 0.40 6.45 -7.51
CA LEU A 37 1.76 6.49 -6.97
C LEU A 37 2.77 6.98 -8.02
N ARG A 38 2.63 6.54 -9.28
CA ARG A 38 3.50 7.00 -10.37
C ARG A 38 3.36 8.50 -10.60
N ASN A 39 2.13 9.02 -10.66
CA ASN A 39 1.89 10.45 -10.86
C ASN A 39 2.48 11.29 -9.72
N GLU A 40 2.27 10.90 -8.46
CA GLU A 40 2.84 11.61 -7.30
C GLU A 40 4.38 11.55 -7.30
N THR A 41 4.96 10.45 -7.80
CA THR A 41 6.41 10.32 -7.97
C THR A 41 6.93 11.24 -9.07
N GLU A 42 6.24 11.32 -10.20
CA GLU A 42 6.55 12.25 -11.31
C GLU A 42 6.41 13.72 -10.88
N ASP A 43 5.45 14.02 -10.02
CA ASP A 43 5.19 15.34 -9.44
C ASP A 43 6.12 15.67 -8.24
N ASN A 44 7.06 14.77 -7.90
CA ASN A 44 8.07 14.97 -6.85
C ASN A 44 7.52 15.01 -5.40
N GLU A 45 6.33 14.44 -5.18
CA GLU A 45 5.59 14.36 -3.91
C GLU A 45 5.66 12.95 -3.26
N PHE A 46 6.60 12.11 -3.72
CA PHE A 46 6.72 10.70 -3.31
C PHE A 46 6.93 10.45 -1.81
N ASP A 47 7.41 11.42 -1.05
CA ASP A 47 7.74 11.29 0.37
C ASP A 47 6.66 11.85 1.32
N HIS A 48 5.51 12.31 0.79
CA HIS A 48 4.38 12.80 1.58
C HIS A 48 3.04 12.18 1.16
N ILE A 49 3.06 10.89 0.81
CA ILE A 49 1.86 10.17 0.35
C ILE A 49 1.18 9.47 1.52
N HIS A 50 -0.14 9.59 1.61
CA HIS A 50 -0.98 8.70 2.39
C HIS A 50 -2.23 8.34 1.58
N CYS A 51 -2.36 7.05 1.26
CA CYS A 51 -3.51 6.53 0.51
C CYS A 51 -3.82 5.09 0.90
N LYS A 52 -5.02 4.63 0.52
CA LYS A 52 -5.51 3.29 0.84
C LYS A 52 -6.00 2.58 -0.40
N LEU A 53 -5.89 1.26 -0.42
CA LEU A 53 -6.46 0.41 -1.44
C LEU A 53 -7.33 -0.67 -0.77
N GLN A 54 -8.58 -0.78 -1.18
CA GLN A 54 -9.53 -1.78 -0.71
C GLN A 54 -9.98 -2.63 -1.88
N TYR A 55 -9.62 -3.91 -1.92
CA TYR A 55 -9.89 -4.74 -3.09
C TYR A 55 -10.06 -6.21 -2.72
N TYR A 56 -10.66 -6.97 -3.64
CA TYR A 56 -10.67 -8.42 -3.57
C TYR A 56 -9.46 -8.98 -4.31
N PRO A 57 -8.61 -9.80 -3.66
CA PRO A 57 -7.45 -10.38 -4.32
C PRO A 57 -7.83 -11.22 -5.54
N PRO A 58 -7.03 -11.23 -6.62
CA PRO A 58 -7.39 -11.94 -7.86
C PRO A 58 -7.65 -13.44 -7.69
N PHE A 59 -7.01 -14.09 -6.71
CA PHE A 59 -7.23 -15.52 -6.46
C PHE A 59 -8.58 -15.83 -5.81
N VAL A 60 -9.19 -14.86 -5.12
CA VAL A 60 -10.55 -14.96 -4.56
C VAL A 60 -11.57 -14.79 -5.69
N LEU A 61 -11.43 -13.71 -6.47
CA LEU A 61 -12.34 -13.42 -7.59
C LEU A 61 -12.38 -14.58 -8.59
N ARG A 62 -11.22 -15.12 -8.97
CA ARG A 62 -11.16 -16.32 -9.82
C ARG A 62 -11.84 -17.55 -9.21
N GLY A 63 -11.77 -17.69 -7.89
CA GLY A 63 -12.44 -18.79 -7.17
C GLY A 63 -13.97 -18.64 -7.14
N ALA A 64 -14.47 -17.41 -7.27
CA ALA A 64 -15.88 -17.04 -7.29
C ALA A 64 -16.42 -16.77 -8.70
N HIS A 65 -15.63 -16.98 -9.76
CA HIS A 65 -15.98 -16.66 -11.15
C HIS A 65 -16.31 -15.17 -11.38
N ASP A 66 -15.54 -14.29 -10.74
CA ASP A 66 -15.69 -12.83 -10.81
C ASP A 66 -17.06 -12.30 -10.32
N ASP A 67 -17.77 -13.11 -9.53
CA ASP A 67 -19.05 -12.80 -8.90
C ASP A 67 -18.85 -12.64 -7.39
N LEU A 68 -19.05 -11.42 -6.87
CA LEU A 68 -18.83 -11.10 -5.46
C LEU A 68 -19.76 -11.89 -4.53
N ASP A 69 -20.98 -12.20 -5.00
CA ASP A 69 -21.98 -12.94 -4.21
C ASP A 69 -21.62 -14.43 -4.05
N ARG A 70 -20.65 -14.91 -4.84
CA ARG A 70 -20.16 -16.30 -4.79
C ARG A 70 -18.88 -16.47 -3.99
N ILE A 71 -18.33 -15.39 -3.44
CA ILE A 71 -17.18 -15.47 -2.55
C ILE A 71 -17.60 -16.27 -1.31
N LYS A 72 -16.77 -17.24 -0.92
CA LYS A 72 -17.09 -18.10 0.22
C LYS A 72 -16.87 -17.33 1.51
N ASP A 73 -17.77 -17.47 2.47
CA ASP A 73 -17.60 -16.91 3.82
C ASP A 73 -16.31 -17.38 4.49
N THR A 74 -15.81 -18.56 4.11
CA THR A 74 -14.55 -19.12 4.61
C THR A 74 -13.30 -18.47 4.02
N ASP A 75 -13.41 -17.67 2.95
CA ASP A 75 -12.28 -16.95 2.34
C ASP A 75 -11.97 -15.67 3.14
N ASN A 76 -11.54 -15.85 4.38
CA ASN A 76 -11.30 -14.79 5.34
C ASN A 76 -10.00 -15.06 6.15
N CYS A 77 -9.68 -14.20 7.11
CA CYS A 77 -8.44 -14.29 7.91
C CYS A 77 -8.27 -15.59 8.72
N HIS A 78 -9.33 -16.36 8.98
CA HIS A 78 -9.26 -17.66 9.67
C HIS A 78 -8.85 -18.80 8.73
N SER A 79 -9.00 -18.63 7.41
CA SER A 79 -8.58 -19.63 6.43
C SER A 79 -7.09 -19.58 6.16
N ARG A 80 -6.37 -20.63 6.60
CA ARG A 80 -4.92 -20.78 6.34
C ARG A 80 -4.56 -20.75 4.85
N LYS A 81 -5.46 -21.25 3.98
CA LYS A 81 -5.26 -21.24 2.52
C LYS A 81 -5.37 -19.80 1.99
N TYR A 82 -6.40 -19.08 2.41
CA TYR A 82 -6.61 -17.68 2.05
C TYR A 82 -5.42 -16.82 2.49
N VAL A 83 -5.06 -16.87 3.77
CA VAL A 83 -3.93 -16.11 4.34
C VAL A 83 -2.61 -16.39 3.61
N ARG A 84 -2.36 -17.65 3.23
CA ARG A 84 -1.16 -18.02 2.47
C ARG A 84 -1.17 -17.42 1.06
N HIS A 85 -2.27 -17.57 0.33
CA HIS A 85 -2.38 -17.04 -1.03
C HIS A 85 -2.35 -15.52 -1.04
N LEU A 86 -2.96 -14.87 -0.05
CA LEU A 86 -2.89 -13.43 0.12
C LEU A 86 -1.46 -12.97 0.35
N LYS A 87 -0.73 -13.57 1.30
CA LYS A 87 0.67 -13.24 1.52
C LYS A 87 1.52 -13.40 0.24
N GLN A 88 1.32 -14.50 -0.50
CA GLN A 88 2.02 -14.72 -1.77
C GLN A 88 1.66 -13.66 -2.82
N HIS A 89 0.40 -13.24 -2.88
CA HIS A 89 -0.03 -12.19 -3.79
C HIS A 89 0.63 -10.84 -3.44
N VAL A 90 0.64 -10.48 -2.16
CA VAL A 90 1.28 -9.25 -1.65
C VAL A 90 2.76 -9.22 -2.02
N GLU A 91 3.50 -10.30 -1.71
CA GLU A 91 4.96 -10.35 -1.92
C GLU A 91 5.36 -10.41 -3.40
N LYS A 92 4.51 -10.97 -4.29
CA LYS A 92 4.85 -11.15 -5.71
C LYS A 92 4.33 -10.03 -6.62
N HIS A 93 3.26 -9.36 -6.21
CA HIS A 93 2.57 -8.37 -7.04
C HIS A 93 2.57 -7.03 -6.33
N LEU A 94 1.79 -6.86 -5.25
CA LEU A 94 1.58 -5.55 -4.62
C LEU A 94 2.89 -4.82 -4.28
N LEU A 95 3.81 -5.45 -3.54
CA LEU A 95 5.07 -4.81 -3.14
C LEU A 95 5.97 -4.50 -4.35
N ARG A 96 5.96 -5.38 -5.35
CA ARG A 96 6.75 -5.20 -6.57
C ARG A 96 6.20 -4.04 -7.42
N ASP A 97 4.88 -3.94 -7.52
CA ASP A 97 4.22 -2.92 -8.31
C ASP A 97 4.35 -1.54 -7.62
N ILE A 98 4.35 -1.49 -6.27
CA ILE A 98 4.75 -0.29 -5.50
C ILE A 98 6.18 0.12 -5.82
N GLY A 99 7.15 -0.81 -5.75
CA GLY A 99 8.55 -0.51 -6.06
C GLY A 99 8.73 0.00 -7.51
N GLY A 100 8.01 -0.60 -8.46
CA GLY A 100 7.98 -0.14 -9.84
C GLY A 100 7.39 1.27 -10.01
N SER A 101 6.39 1.63 -9.21
CA SER A 101 5.78 2.98 -9.23
C SER A 101 6.73 4.07 -8.74
N LEU A 102 7.64 3.72 -7.82
CA LEU A 102 8.65 4.61 -7.27
C LEU A 102 9.96 4.64 -8.10
N ASN A 103 10.01 3.96 -9.26
CA ASN A 103 11.23 3.74 -10.03
C ASN A 103 12.35 2.98 -9.27
N HIS A 104 11.97 2.21 -8.24
CA HIS A 104 12.87 1.37 -7.44
C HIS A 104 12.36 -0.09 -7.38
N PRO A 105 12.37 -0.82 -8.51
CA PRO A 105 11.85 -2.20 -8.58
C PRO A 105 12.62 -3.20 -7.70
N GLU A 106 13.83 -2.84 -7.25
CA GLU A 106 14.68 -3.63 -6.36
C GLU A 106 14.37 -3.48 -4.86
N LEU A 107 13.40 -2.65 -4.47
CA LEU A 107 12.95 -2.50 -3.07
C LEU A 107 12.60 -3.86 -2.46
N ARG A 108 13.13 -4.12 -1.25
CA ARG A 108 13.03 -5.44 -0.60
C ARG A 108 12.09 -5.47 0.60
N PHE A 109 11.73 -4.29 1.13
CA PHE A 109 10.93 -4.11 2.34
C PHE A 109 11.53 -4.90 3.50
N GLY A 110 12.73 -4.53 3.93
CA GLY A 110 13.51 -5.28 4.93
C GLY A 110 12.80 -5.42 6.28
N ASN A 111 12.03 -4.41 6.68
CA ASN A 111 11.30 -4.42 7.94
C ASN A 111 9.93 -5.08 7.78
N LYS A 112 9.80 -6.34 8.21
CA LYS A 112 8.56 -7.10 8.09
C LYS A 112 8.06 -7.51 9.47
N SER A 113 6.81 -7.21 9.75
CA SER A 113 6.11 -7.76 10.92
C SER A 113 4.75 -8.32 10.55
N LYS A 114 4.31 -9.31 11.32
CA LYS A 114 2.96 -9.87 11.21
C LYS A 114 2.28 -9.73 12.56
N GLN A 115 1.09 -9.19 12.56
CA GLN A 115 0.20 -9.19 13.72
C GLN A 115 -1.03 -10.03 13.40
N GLN A 116 -1.45 -10.82 14.38
CA GLN A 116 -2.62 -11.67 14.25
C GLN A 116 -3.46 -11.50 15.50
N SER A 117 -4.70 -11.05 15.29
CA SER A 117 -5.75 -11.00 16.30
C SER A 117 -6.80 -12.08 15.98
N PHE A 118 -7.86 -12.12 16.78
CA PHE A 118 -9.00 -12.99 16.47
C PHE A 118 -9.73 -12.53 15.21
N ASP A 119 -9.89 -11.23 15.01
CA ASP A 119 -10.68 -10.68 13.91
C ASP A 119 -9.83 -10.38 12.67
N THR A 120 -8.53 -10.18 12.83
CA THR A 120 -7.67 -9.64 11.77
C THR A 120 -6.31 -10.34 11.68
N VAL A 121 -5.77 -10.37 10.47
CA VAL A 121 -4.35 -10.65 10.22
C VAL A 121 -3.80 -9.47 9.44
N SER A 122 -2.77 -8.82 9.99
CA SER A 122 -2.07 -7.73 9.30
C SER A 122 -0.59 -8.01 9.13
N TRP A 123 -0.05 -7.49 8.04
CA TRP A 123 1.36 -7.50 7.72
C TRP A 123 1.82 -6.06 7.52
N LYS A 124 2.93 -5.70 8.17
CA LYS A 124 3.59 -4.43 7.95
C LYS A 124 4.88 -4.66 7.21
N TYR A 125 5.11 -3.85 6.19
CA TYR A 125 6.28 -3.84 5.34
C TYR A 125 6.83 -2.42 5.36
N GLY A 126 8.02 -2.26 5.90
CA GLY A 126 8.73 -0.99 5.95
C GLY A 126 10.05 -1.08 5.20
N ASP A 127 10.44 0.03 4.58
CA ASP A 127 11.80 0.24 4.06
C ASP A 127 12.15 1.72 4.11
N GLU A 128 13.44 2.01 4.07
CA GLU A 128 13.96 3.36 3.83
C GLU A 128 14.63 3.39 2.47
N THR A 129 14.40 4.46 1.70
CA THR A 129 14.97 4.61 0.37
C THR A 129 15.26 6.07 0.06
N GLU A 130 15.89 6.30 -1.08
CA GLU A 130 16.28 7.64 -1.53
C GLU A 130 15.89 7.82 -3.00
N LEU A 131 15.15 8.88 -3.28
CA LEU A 131 14.81 9.30 -4.63
C LEU A 131 15.04 10.81 -4.75
N ASN A 132 15.60 11.26 -5.87
CA ASN A 132 15.88 12.69 -6.13
C ASN A 132 16.62 13.39 -4.97
N CYS A 133 17.59 12.70 -4.35
CA CYS A 133 18.39 13.16 -3.20
C CYS A 133 17.58 13.41 -1.91
N ARG A 134 16.37 12.86 -1.79
CA ARG A 134 15.54 12.90 -0.59
C ARG A 134 15.41 11.49 -0.04
N LYS A 135 15.82 11.28 1.20
CA LYS A 135 15.59 10.03 1.93
C LYS A 135 14.19 10.03 2.51
N PHE A 136 13.48 8.94 2.32
CA PHE A 136 12.13 8.78 2.82
C PHE A 136 11.88 7.34 3.23
N LYS A 137 10.96 7.18 4.17
CA LYS A 137 10.48 5.90 4.65
C LYS A 137 9.21 5.53 3.91
N ILE A 138 9.07 4.26 3.59
CA ILE A 138 7.87 3.67 3.04
C ILE A 138 7.31 2.71 4.09
N ASP A 139 6.05 2.88 4.43
CA ASP A 139 5.29 1.98 5.30
C ASP A 139 4.07 1.47 4.54
N VAL A 140 3.94 0.15 4.44
CA VAL A 140 2.79 -0.54 3.84
C VAL A 140 2.20 -1.50 4.85
N GLU A 141 0.95 -1.28 5.23
CA GLU A 141 0.18 -2.20 6.06
C GLU A 141 -0.89 -2.88 5.23
N VAL A 142 -0.89 -4.21 5.21
CA VAL A 142 -1.90 -5.02 4.53
C VAL A 142 -2.67 -5.79 5.59
N ALA A 143 -3.99 -5.63 5.63
CA ALA A 143 -4.87 -6.30 6.57
C ALA A 143 -5.97 -7.10 5.87
N CYS A 144 -6.27 -8.27 6.41
CA CYS A 144 -7.49 -9.01 6.09
C CYS A 144 -8.28 -9.35 7.36
N HIS A 145 -9.59 -9.47 7.20
CA HIS A 145 -10.55 -9.55 8.29
C HIS A 145 -11.29 -10.90 8.30
N ASN A 146 -12.01 -11.17 9.37
CA ASN A 146 -12.83 -12.38 9.53
C ASN A 146 -14.20 -12.26 8.86
N ASN A 147 -14.66 -11.04 8.59
CA ASN A 147 -16.00 -10.74 8.05
C ASN A 147 -16.08 -10.77 6.51
N GLY A 148 -14.98 -11.07 5.81
CA GLY A 148 -14.99 -11.18 4.36
C GLY A 148 -13.60 -11.38 3.75
N ALA A 149 -13.58 -11.42 2.42
CA ALA A 149 -12.38 -11.62 1.61
C ALA A 149 -11.75 -10.31 1.11
N MET A 150 -12.30 -9.17 1.51
CA MET A 150 -11.75 -7.86 1.16
C MET A 150 -10.45 -7.63 1.92
N VAL A 151 -9.50 -7.01 1.22
CA VAL A 151 -8.17 -6.69 1.76
C VAL A 151 -8.02 -5.19 1.80
N ASP A 152 -7.59 -4.69 2.96
CA ASP A 152 -7.23 -3.30 3.16
C ASP A 152 -5.73 -3.14 3.05
N VAL A 153 -5.29 -2.17 2.27
CA VAL A 153 -3.90 -1.74 2.16
C VAL A 153 -3.84 -0.28 2.58
N ASP A 154 -2.95 0.03 3.51
CA ASP A 154 -2.61 1.39 3.93
C ASP A 154 -1.17 1.65 3.48
N TYR A 155 -0.99 2.65 2.61
CA TYR A 155 0.30 3.05 2.08
C TYR A 155 0.62 4.45 2.57
N LYS A 156 1.78 4.59 3.22
CA LYS A 156 2.27 5.85 3.73
C LYS A 156 3.75 6.04 3.44
N THR A 157 4.11 7.25 3.04
CA THR A 157 5.51 7.70 3.00
C THR A 157 5.71 8.91 3.90
N GLY A 158 6.95 9.11 4.32
CA GLY A 158 7.37 10.24 5.13
C GLY A 158 8.86 10.51 4.96
N PRO A 159 9.33 11.75 5.03
CA PRO A 159 10.75 12.06 5.02
C PRO A 159 11.45 11.39 6.21
N VAL A 160 12.67 10.89 6.00
CA VAL A 160 13.52 10.46 7.12
C VAL A 160 14.25 11.71 7.61
N GLU A 161 13.88 12.22 8.78
CA GLU A 161 14.66 13.25 9.43
C GLU A 161 16.03 12.65 9.78
N GLU A 162 17.11 13.23 9.25
CA GLU A 162 18.44 12.93 9.74
C GLU A 162 18.49 13.41 11.19
N GLU A 163 18.36 12.50 12.16
CA GLU A 163 18.65 12.78 13.56
C GLU A 163 20.09 13.31 13.60
N GLN A 164 20.23 14.63 13.75
CA GLN A 164 21.50 15.27 14.06
C GLN A 164 21.92 14.71 15.42
N GLN A 165 22.80 13.72 15.41
CA GLN A 165 23.53 13.31 16.60
C GLN A 165 24.35 14.51 17.04
N GLU A 166 23.87 15.23 18.05
CA GLU A 166 24.67 16.20 18.80
C GLU A 166 25.91 15.47 19.31
N GLU A 167 27.06 15.78 18.70
CA GLU A 167 28.38 15.59 19.30
C GLU A 167 28.39 16.31 20.66
N ASN A 168 28.03 15.62 21.74
CA ASN A 168 28.50 15.96 23.08
C ASN A 168 29.95 15.48 23.20
N ALA A 169 30.83 16.08 22.40
CA ALA A 169 32.27 16.07 22.61
C ALA A 169 32.63 17.33 23.41
N ASP A 170 32.28 17.35 24.70
CA ASP A 170 33.03 18.16 25.66
C ASP A 170 32.78 17.71 27.11
N ALA A 171 33.89 17.73 27.86
CA ALA A 171 34.01 17.62 29.33
C ALA A 171 33.99 16.22 29.98
N ILE A 172 35.13 15.50 29.90
CA ILE A 172 35.83 15.06 31.13
C ILE A 172 37.34 15.29 30.96
N ILE A 173 37.77 16.33 31.68
CA ILE A 173 39.10 16.75 32.21
C ILE A 173 40.27 15.78 32.00
#